data_AF-A0A7X8TCS9-F1
#
_entry.id   AF-A0A7X8TCS9-F1
#
_cell.length_a   1.000
_cell.length_b   1.000
_cell.length_c   1.000
_cell.angle_alpha   90.00
_cell.angle_beta   90.00
_cell.angle_gamma   90.00
#
_symmetry.space_group_name_H-M   'P 1'
#
loop_
_entity.id
_entity.type
_entity.pdbx_description
1 polymer ?
#
loop_
_entity_poly.entity_id
_entity_poly.type
_entity_poly.pdbx_seq_one_letter_code
_entity_poly.pdbx_strand_id
1 'polypeptide(L)' 'MPHLTSHSVRKGLATDVAHNEATDNMLEAMFGWKDAKTSKIYTRNANRARLARQAAAKINWDGIGTKLLPAADGTDG' A
#
# COMPACT_ATOMS: atom_id res chain seq x y z
N MET A 1 -2.36 -34.06 -5.26
CA MET A 1 -1.97 -32.81 -5.94
C MET A 1 -0.58 -32.35 -5.45
N PRO A 2 0.53 -32.86 -6.00
CA PRO A 2 1.85 -32.74 -5.33
C PRO A 2 2.77 -31.59 -5.79
N HIS A 3 2.31 -30.60 -6.55
CA HIS A 3 3.23 -29.64 -7.23
C HIS A 3 3.05 -28.15 -6.87
N LEU A 4 2.30 -27.83 -5.81
CA LEU A 4 2.11 -26.44 -5.34
C LEU A 4 2.73 -26.14 -3.96
N THR A 5 3.44 -27.08 -3.34
CA THR A 5 3.36 -27.24 -1.88
C THR A 5 4.28 -26.36 -1.02
N SER A 6 5.32 -25.73 -1.56
CA SER A 6 6.24 -24.89 -0.75
C SER A 6 6.36 -23.46 -1.27
N HIS A 7 6.45 -23.29 -2.59
CA HIS A 7 6.63 -21.99 -3.20
C HIS A 7 5.37 -21.12 -3.12
N SER A 8 4.18 -21.68 -3.31
CA SER A 8 2.92 -20.93 -3.17
C SER A 8 2.66 -20.48 -1.73
N VAL A 9 2.96 -21.36 -0.76
CA VAL A 9 2.85 -21.09 0.68
C VAL A 9 3.75 -19.92 1.10
N ARG A 10 5.01 -19.92 0.66
CA ARG A 10 5.95 -18.82 0.98
C ARG A 10 5.48 -17.48 0.40
N LYS A 11 4.89 -17.49 -0.80
CA LYS A 11 4.33 -16.28 -1.42
C LYS A 11 3.10 -15.77 -0.67
N GLY A 12 2.20 -16.68 -0.28
CA GLY A 12 1.04 -16.33 0.54
C GLY A 12 1.45 -15.71 1.87
N LEU A 13 2.41 -16.34 2.56
CA LEU A 13 2.94 -15.83 3.82
C LEU A 13 3.61 -14.46 3.63
N ALA A 14 4.48 -14.29 2.63
CA ALA A 14 5.15 -13.02 2.37
C ALA A 14 4.16 -11.87 2.10
N THR A 15 3.08 -12.14 1.37
CA THR A 15 1.99 -11.19 1.16
C THR A 15 1.29 -10.85 2.48
N ASP A 16 0.89 -11.85 3.25
CA ASP A 16 0.17 -11.63 4.51
C ASP A 16 1.00 -10.83 5.52
N VAL A 17 2.28 -11.18 5.70
CA VAL A 17 3.18 -10.48 6.62
C VAL A 17 3.42 -9.04 6.13
N ALA A 18 3.55 -8.81 4.82
CA ALA A 18 3.67 -7.46 4.27
C ALA A 18 2.43 -6.58 4.50
N HIS A 19 1.23 -7.18 4.47
CA HIS A 19 -0.02 -6.49 4.81
C HIS A 19 -0.13 -6.19 6.32
N ASN A 20 0.45 -7.05 7.16
CA ASN A 20 0.56 -6.89 8.62
C ASN A 20 1.77 -6.03 9.05
N GLU A 21 2.03 -4.96 8.30
CA GLU A 21 3.02 -3.91 8.64
C GLU A 21 4.50 -4.28 8.52
N ALA A 22 4.83 -5.48 8.02
CA ALA A 22 6.24 -5.80 7.82
C ALA A 22 6.87 -5.00 6.67
N THR A 23 8.05 -4.46 6.94
CA THR A 23 8.84 -3.67 6.00
C THR A 23 9.71 -4.58 5.12
N ASP A 24 10.25 -4.02 4.02
CA ASP A 24 11.13 -4.73 3.08
C ASP A 24 12.24 -5.50 3.80
N ASN A 25 12.92 -4.83 4.73
CA ASN A 25 14.02 -5.37 5.53
C ASN A 25 13.57 -6.49 6.48
N MET A 26 12.34 -6.42 7.01
CA MET A 26 11.78 -7.46 7.87
C MET A 26 11.47 -8.74 7.07
N LEU A 27 10.95 -8.59 5.85
CA LEU A 27 10.76 -9.72 4.94
C LEU A 27 12.10 -10.32 4.50
N GLU A 28 13.09 -9.49 4.21
CA GLU A 28 14.44 -9.94 3.87
C GLU A 28 15.07 -10.77 4.99
N ALA A 29 15.01 -10.28 6.23
CA ALA A 29 15.49 -11.01 7.39
C ALA A 29 14.71 -12.31 7.64
N MET A 30 13.37 -12.27 7.54
CA MET A 30 12.49 -13.43 7.78
C MET A 30 12.69 -14.54 6.74
N PHE A 31 12.93 -14.18 5.48
CA PHE A 31 13.07 -15.14 4.39
C PHE A 31 14.51 -15.38 3.93
N GLY A 32 15.49 -14.70 4.53
CA GLY A 32 16.90 -14.79 4.15
C GLY A 32 17.17 -14.27 2.72
N TRP A 33 16.41 -13.29 2.26
CA TRP A 33 16.61 -12.69 0.94
C TRP A 33 17.75 -11.67 1.00
N LYS A 34 18.66 -11.73 0.03
CA LYS A 34 19.82 -10.82 -0.06
C LYS A 34 19.50 -9.48 -0.71
N ASP A 35 18.40 -9.38 -1.46
CA ASP A 35 18.07 -8.20 -2.26
C ASP A 35 16.63 -7.77 -1.99
N ALA A 36 16.47 -6.46 -1.79
CA ALA A 36 15.20 -5.79 -1.63
C ALA A 36 14.31 -5.83 -2.87
N LYS A 37 14.84 -6.22 -4.04
CA LYS A 37 14.03 -6.40 -5.24
C LYS A 37 12.88 -7.40 -5.03
N THR A 38 13.10 -8.47 -4.28
CA THR A 38 12.09 -9.51 -4.04
C THR A 38 11.10 -9.09 -2.94
N SER A 39 11.57 -8.47 -1.85
CA SER A 39 10.71 -7.99 -0.76
C SER A 39 9.75 -6.89 -1.24
N LYS A 40 10.25 -5.97 -2.07
CA LYS A 40 9.45 -4.88 -2.69
C LYS A 40 8.25 -5.35 -3.49
N ILE A 41 8.25 -6.58 -4.02
CA ILE A 41 7.09 -7.12 -4.76
C ILE A 41 5.89 -7.26 -3.82
N TYR A 42 6.13 -7.71 -2.58
CA TYR A 42 5.08 -7.97 -1.60
C TYR A 42 4.70 -6.70 -0.82
N THR A 43 5.68 -5.85 -0.49
CA THR A 43 5.44 -4.67 0.35
C THR A 43 4.97 -3.44 -0.43
N ARG A 44 5.17 -3.35 -1.75
CA ARG A 44 4.80 -2.16 -2.53
C ARG A 44 3.32 -1.80 -2.41
N ASN A 45 2.44 -2.79 -2.53
CA ASN A 45 1.00 -2.56 -2.45
C ASN A 45 0.56 -2.21 -1.03
N ALA A 46 1.07 -2.93 -0.03
CA ALA A 46 0.80 -2.65 1.39
C ALA A 46 1.28 -1.25 1.79
N ASN A 47 2.49 -0.87 1.39
CA ASN A 47 3.06 0.46 1.63
C ASN A 47 2.26 1.56 0.91
N ARG A 48 1.83 1.33 -0.33
CA ARG A 48 0.98 2.29 -1.05
C ARG A 48 -0.35 2.52 -0.35
N ALA A 49 -1.02 1.46 0.09
CA ALA A 49 -2.27 1.56 0.84
C ALA A 49 -2.08 2.27 2.19
N ARG A 50 -0.99 1.97 2.90
CA ARG A 50 -0.63 2.66 4.15
C ARG A 50 -0.37 4.15 3.91
N LEU A 51 0.43 4.49 2.90
CA LEU A 51 0.76 5.86 2.56
C LEU A 51 -0.49 6.66 2.20
N ALA A 52 -1.41 6.07 1.42
CA ALA A 52 -2.68 6.70 1.09
C ALA A 52 -3.53 6.99 2.34
N ARG A 53 -3.65 6.02 3.27
CA ARG A 53 -4.38 6.21 4.54
C ARG A 53 -3.74 7.31 5.41
N GLN A 54 -2.41 7.30 5.52
CA GLN A 54 -1.68 8.32 6.28
C GLN A 54 -1.82 9.71 5.64
N ALA A 55 -1.76 9.80 4.31
CA ALA A 55 -1.96 11.06 3.59
C ALA A 55 -3.38 11.59 3.82
N ALA A 56 -4.40 10.75 3.67
CA ALA A 56 -5.80 11.14 3.90
C ALA A 56 -6.02 11.68 5.32
N ALA A 57 -5.38 11.08 6.33
CA ALA A 57 -5.48 11.53 7.72
C ALA A 57 -4.67 12.79 8.04
N LYS A 58 -3.57 13.05 7.33
CA LYS A 58 -2.69 14.21 7.58
C LYS A 58 -3.02 15.44 6.75
N ILE A 59 -3.56 15.26 5.55
CA ILE A 59 -3.93 16.37 4.68
C ILE A 59 -5.09 17.10 5.35
N ASN A 60 -4.87 18.38 5.67
CA ASN A 60 -5.97 19.26 6.05
C ASN A 60 -6.81 19.54 4.81
N TRP A 61 -8.00 18.95 4.76
CA TRP A 61 -8.93 19.10 3.64
C TRP A 61 -9.77 20.37 3.73
N ASP A 62 -9.63 21.14 4.83
CA ASP A 62 -10.36 22.38 5.03
C ASP A 62 -10.06 23.37 3.90
N GLY A 63 -11.11 23.79 3.19
CA GLY A 63 -11.01 24.68 2.03
C GLY A 63 -10.56 24.06 0.70
N ILE A 64 -10.19 22.78 0.63
CA ILE A 64 -9.88 22.12 -0.66
C ILE A 64 -11.17 21.88 -1.45
N GLY A 65 -12.25 21.44 -0.78
CA GLY A 65 -13.53 21.19 -1.43
C GLY A 65 -14.12 22.42 -2.13
N THR A 66 -13.97 23.61 -1.53
CA THR A 66 -14.39 24.89 -2.11
C THR A 66 -13.53 25.37 -3.27
N LYS A 67 -12.29 24.87 -3.41
CA LYS A 67 -11.41 25.17 -4.56
C LYS A 67 -11.57 24.18 -5.73
N LEU A 68 -12.17 23.01 -5.49
CA LEU A 68 -12.36 21.97 -6.49
C LEU A 68 -13.74 22.04 -7.17
N LEU A 69 -14.71 22.71 -6.55
CA LEU A 69 -15.99 22.99 -7.18
C LEU A 69 -15.84 24.28 -8.02
N PRO A 70 -16.18 24.28 -9.32
CA PRO A 70 -16.35 25.53 -10.03
C PRO A 70 -17.43 26.33 -9.30
N ALA A 71 -17.16 27.61 -9.04
CA ALA A 71 -18.18 28.52 -8.55
C ALA A 71 -19.38 28.37 -9.47
N ALA A 72 -20.53 27.96 -8.92
CA ALA A 72 -21.77 27.99 -9.66
C ALA A 72 -22.07 29.47 -9.91
N ASP A 73 -21.53 30.01 -11.00
CA ASP A 73 -21.89 31.33 -11.50
C ASP A 73 -23.38 31.26 -11.80
N GLY A 74 -24.14 31.90 -10.92
CA GLY A 74 -25.59 31.99 -10.99
C GLY A 74 -25.99 32.56 -12.34
N THR A 75 -26.78 31.79 -13.08
CA THR A 75 -27.68 32.33 -14.08
C THR A 75 -28.75 33.13 -13.34
N ASP A 76 -28.52 34.43 -13.19
CA ASP A 76 -29.54 35.39 -12.79
C ASP A 76 -30.56 35.49 -13.93
N GLY A 77 -31.82 35.14 -13.62
CA GLY A 77 -33.00 35.36 -14.46
C GLY A 77 -33.78 36.58 -14.01
#